data_AF-A0A0Q8NIJ8-F1
#
_entry.id   AF-A0A0Q8NIJ8-F1
#
_cell.length_a   1.000
_cell.length_b   1.000
_cell.length_c   1.000
_cell.angle_alpha   90.00
_cell.angle_beta   90.00
_cell.angle_gamma   90.00
#
_symmetry.space_group_name_H-M   'P 1'
#
loop_
_entity.id
_entity.type
_entity.pdbx_description
1 polymer ?
#
loop_
_entity_poly.entity_id
_entity_poly.type
_entity_poly.pdbx_seq_one_letter_code
_entity_poly.pdbx_strand_id
1 'polypeptide(L)'
;MLPTVTIHRINGETANLLEIDAKGAVERFPHEWSFKPFTADQRRQAELAVMQADTAAASSAPGEHKGPVSLKNDHLLTNHVDKANAA
;
A
#
# COMPACT_ATOMS: atom_id res chain seq x y z
N MET A 1 -32.04 9.07 16.95
CA MET A 1 -31.35 8.85 15.66
C MET A 1 -30.36 9.98 15.50
N LEU A 2 -29.07 9.69 15.33
CA LEU A 2 -28.08 10.72 15.01
C LEU A 2 -28.20 11.09 13.52
N PRO A 3 -28.05 12.36 13.14
CA PRO A 3 -28.14 12.77 11.75
C PRO A 3 -26.99 12.19 10.94
N THR A 4 -27.30 11.68 9.75
CA THR A 4 -26.30 11.34 8.74
C THR A 4 -26.17 12.48 7.74
N VAL A 5 -24.96 12.65 7.22
CA VAL A 5 -24.63 13.63 6.19
C VAL A 5 -23.84 12.97 5.07
N THR A 6 -24.07 13.44 3.86
CA THR A 6 -23.30 13.01 2.69
C THR A 6 -22.03 13.83 2.59
N ILE A 7 -20.90 13.16 2.45
CA ILE A 7 -19.62 13.76 2.08
C ILE A 7 -19.15 13.21 0.73
N HIS A 8 -18.35 14.02 0.05
CA HIS A 8 -17.77 13.74 -1.26
C HIS A 8 -16.29 13.46 -1.10
N ARG A 9 -15.81 12.46 -1.82
CA ARG A 9 -14.39 12.14 -1.94
C ARG A 9 -13.81 12.80 -3.18
N ILE A 10 -12.51 13.06 -3.18
CA ILE A 10 -11.77 13.70 -4.29
C ILE A 10 -11.84 12.91 -5.61
N ASN A 11 -12.09 11.61 -5.58
CA ASN A 11 -12.29 10.79 -6.77
C ASN A 11 -13.74 10.82 -7.32
N GLY A 12 -14.65 11.55 -6.66
CA GLY A 12 -16.06 11.63 -7.02
C GLY A 12 -16.98 10.64 -6.31
N GLU A 13 -16.45 9.76 -5.46
CA GLU A 13 -17.26 8.89 -4.60
C GLU A 13 -18.02 9.70 -3.53
N THR A 14 -19.10 9.13 -3.00
CA THR A 14 -19.84 9.70 -1.88
C THR A 14 -19.97 8.70 -0.74
N ALA A 15 -19.99 9.22 0.49
CA ALA A 15 -20.21 8.42 1.70
C ALA A 15 -21.29 9.07 2.57
N ASN A 16 -22.17 8.24 3.13
CA ASN A 16 -23.14 8.65 4.15
C ASN A 16 -22.59 8.29 5.53
N LEU A 17 -22.23 9.29 6.31
CA LEU A 17 -21.65 9.12 7.65
C LEU A 17 -22.47 9.87 8.69
N LEU A 18 -22.30 9.51 9.96
CA LEU A 18 -22.80 10.35 11.05
C LEU A 18 -22.12 11.72 11.00
N GLU A 19 -22.83 12.77 11.39
CA GLU A 19 -22.30 14.15 11.31
C GLU A 19 -20.94 14.32 12.04
N ILE A 20 -20.76 13.64 13.17
CA ILE A 20 -19.50 13.66 13.94
C ILE A 20 -18.36 13.02 13.14
N ASP A 21 -18.61 11.84 12.55
CA ASP A 21 -17.60 11.13 11.76
C ASP A 21 -17.27 11.88 10.48
N ALA A 22 -18.28 12.50 9.84
CA ALA A 22 -18.09 13.32 8.65
C ALA A 22 -17.22 14.54 8.93
N LYS A 23 -17.44 15.25 10.05
CA LYS A 23 -16.56 16.36 10.48
C LYS A 23 -15.14 15.87 10.73
N GLY A 24 -14.99 14.77 11.46
CA GLY A 24 -13.68 14.18 11.72
C GLY A 24 -12.93 13.79 10.45
N ALA A 25 -13.63 13.22 9.45
CA ALA A 25 -13.04 12.85 8.17
C ALA A 25 -12.57 14.09 7.38
N VAL A 26 -13.41 15.13 7.29
CA VAL A 26 -13.07 16.37 6.56
C VAL A 26 -11.95 17.15 7.27
N GLU A 27 -11.93 17.19 8.60
CA GLU A 27 -10.88 17.86 9.36
C GLU A 27 -9.53 17.12 9.27
N ARG A 28 -9.55 15.78 9.31
CA ARG A 28 -8.34 14.97 9.25
C ARG A 28 -7.77 14.85 7.84
N PHE A 29 -8.64 14.85 6.83
CA PHE A 29 -8.27 14.63 5.43
C PHE A 29 -8.99 15.63 4.50
N PRO A 30 -8.73 16.93 4.62
CA PRO A 30 -9.45 17.98 3.87
C PRO A 30 -9.18 17.96 2.35
N HIS A 31 -8.10 17.31 1.93
CA HIS A 31 -7.74 17.12 0.52
C HIS A 31 -8.43 15.90 -0.12
N GLU A 32 -8.96 15.00 0.71
CA GLU A 32 -9.62 13.78 0.25
C GLU A 32 -11.14 13.87 0.42
N TRP A 33 -11.61 14.47 1.51
CA TRP A 33 -13.03 14.53 1.87
C TRP A 33 -13.54 15.96 1.98
N SER A 34 -14.76 16.19 1.51
CA SER A 34 -15.43 17.49 1.55
C SER A 34 -16.94 17.35 1.69
N PHE A 35 -17.59 18.30 2.37
CA PHE A 35 -19.06 18.41 2.39
C PHE A 35 -19.64 18.89 1.06
N LYS A 36 -18.80 19.35 0.14
CA LYS A 36 -19.19 19.81 -1.20
C LYS A 36 -18.51 18.96 -2.26
N PRO A 37 -19.16 18.73 -3.42
CA PRO A 37 -18.53 18.07 -4.55
C PRO A 37 -17.23 18.79 -4.96
N PHE A 38 -16.18 18.02 -5.23
CA PHE A 38 -14.94 18.56 -5.80
C PHE A 38 -15.16 18.99 -7.26
N THR A 39 -14.45 20.03 -7.69
CA THR A 39 -14.54 20.51 -9.08
C THR A 39 -13.89 19.50 -10.04
N ALA A 40 -14.27 19.55 -11.31
CA ALA A 40 -13.69 18.66 -12.32
C ALA A 40 -12.15 18.77 -12.41
N ASP A 41 -11.59 19.97 -12.24
CA ASP A 41 -10.14 20.18 -12.20
C ASP A 41 -9.47 19.55 -10.97
N GLN A 42 -10.08 19.65 -9.80
CA GLN A 42 -9.55 19.02 -8.58
C GLN A 42 -9.53 17.49 -8.70
N ARG A 43 -10.59 16.91 -9.28
CA ARG A 43 -10.63 15.46 -9.55
C ARG A 43 -9.56 15.04 -10.54
N ARG A 44 -9.40 15.78 -11.64
CA ARG A 44 -8.37 15.51 -12.65
C ARG A 44 -6.96 15.59 -12.08
N GLN A 45 -6.68 16.56 -11.21
CA GLN A 45 -5.39 16.66 -10.53
C GLN A 45 -5.11 15.46 -9.61
N ALA A 46 -6.13 14.99 -8.89
CA ALA A 46 -6.01 13.80 -8.05
C ALA A 46 -5.80 12.52 -8.89
N GLU A 47 -6.50 12.37 -10.01
CA GLU A 47 -6.28 11.26 -10.97
C GLU A 47 -4.83 11.25 -11.49
N LEU A 48 -4.29 12.40 -11.87
CA LEU A 48 -2.90 12.53 -12.31
C LEU A 48 -1.90 12.19 -11.19
N ALA A 49 -2.20 12.57 -9.94
CA ALA A 49 -1.35 12.25 -8.79
C ALA A 49 -1.32 10.74 -8.50
N VAL A 50 -2.45 10.05 -8.63
CA VAL A 50 -2.52 8.58 -8.46
C VAL A 50 -1.75 7.86 -9.56
N MET A 51 -1.87 8.29 -10.82
CA MET A 51 -1.09 7.71 -11.93
C MET A 51 0.42 7.87 -11.74
N GLN A 52 0.88 9.00 -11.19
CA GLN A 52 2.30 9.21 -10.89
C GLN A 52 2.79 8.34 -9.73
N ALA A 53 1.95 8.11 -8.71
CA ALA A 53 2.28 7.21 -7.60
C ALA A 53 2.41 5.74 -8.05
N ASP A 54 1.54 5.28 -8.95
CA ASP A 54 1.59 3.92 -9.49
C ASP A 54 2.84 3.70 -10.36
N THR A 55 3.22 4.72 -11.14
CA THR A 55 4.44 4.69 -11.97
C THR A 55 5.72 4.69 -11.12
N ALA A 56 5.73 5.36 -9.96
CA ALA A 56 6.85 5.34 -9.02
C ALA A 56 6.97 4.01 -8.24
N ALA A 57 5.84 3.35 -7.94
CA ALA A 57 5.81 2.03 -7.33
C ALA A 57 6.35 0.94 -8.29
N ALA A 58 6.05 1.04 -9.59
CA ALA A 58 6.61 0.14 -10.61
C ALA A 58 8.14 0.29 -10.77
N SER A 59 8.70 1.46 -10.45
CA SER A 59 10.16 1.70 -10.50
C SER A 59 10.88 1.29 -9.20
N SER A 60 10.12 0.90 -8.16
CA SER A 60 10.64 0.52 -6.84
C SER A 60 10.18 -0.89 -6.45
N ALA A 61 10.26 -1.86 -7.36
CA ALA A 61 10.18 -3.28 -7.00
C ALA A 61 11.60 -3.82 -6.74
N PRO A 62 12.02 -4.08 -5.48
CA PRO A 62 13.12 -5.00 -5.24
C PRO A 62 12.63 -6.40 -5.63
N GLY A 63 13.37 -7.08 -6.50
CA GLY A 63 13.07 -8.46 -6.89
C GLY A 63 13.21 -9.42 -5.70
N GLU A 64 12.18 -9.56 -4.87
CA GLU A 64 11.99 -10.72 -4.00
C GLU A 64 11.44 -11.88 -4.84
N HIS A 65 12.33 -12.57 -5.54
CA HIS A 65 12.02 -13.84 -6.17
C HIS A 65 12.05 -14.96 -5.11
N LYS A 66 11.02 -15.03 -4.26
CA LYS A 66 10.82 -16.17 -3.35
C LYS A 66 9.85 -17.17 -3.99
N GLY A 67 10.39 -18.06 -4.82
CA GLY A 67 9.67 -19.26 -5.24
C GLY A 67 9.74 -20.35 -4.15
N PRO A 68 8.68 -21.14 -3.91
CA PRO A 68 8.77 -22.34 -3.09
C PRO A 68 9.15 -23.57 -3.95
N VAL A 69 9.73 -24.59 -3.30
CA VAL A 69 10.01 -25.97 -3.77
C VAL A 69 11.39 -26.21 -4.43
N SER A 70 12.30 -26.89 -3.72
CA SER A 70 12.42 -28.35 -3.83
C SER A 70 13.43 -28.96 -2.84
N LEU A 71 12.96 -30.06 -2.26
CA LEU A 71 13.56 -31.01 -1.32
C LEU A 71 15.02 -31.40 -1.65
N LYS A 72 15.92 -31.29 -0.67
CA LYS A 72 17.17 -32.08 -0.62
C LYS A 72 17.32 -32.65 0.78
N ASN A 73 16.66 -33.78 1.01
CA ASN A 73 16.90 -34.60 2.19
C ASN A 73 18.27 -35.27 2.08
N ASP A 74 19.04 -35.07 3.14
CA ASP A 74 19.97 -35.98 3.81
C ASP A 74 20.64 -37.10 2.99
N HIS A 75 21.96 -36.95 2.82
CA HIS A 75 22.84 -38.09 3.07
C HIS A 75 24.03 -37.64 3.93
N LEU A 76 23.97 -38.07 5.20
CA LEU A 76 25.09 -38.20 6.11
C LEU A 76 26.23 -38.99 5.47
N LEU A 77 27.45 -38.45 5.50
CA LEU A 77 28.64 -39.23 5.86
C LEU A 77 29.70 -38.31 6.47
N THR A 78 29.95 -38.59 7.74
CA THR A 78 30.82 -37.94 8.71
C THR A 78 32.30 -38.31 8.51
N ASN A 79 33.17 -37.52 9.16
CA ASN A 79 34.54 -37.80 9.63
C ASN A 79 35.67 -37.35 8.70
N HIS A 80 36.37 -36.24 9.07
CA HIS A 80 37.64 -36.22 9.84
C HIS A 80 38.80 -36.81 9.00
N VAL A 81 39.92 -36.14 8.76
CA VAL A 81 40.89 -35.65 9.76
C VAL A 81 41.77 -34.54 9.14
N ASP A 82 42.11 -33.61 10.02
CA ASP A 82 43.07 -32.52 9.95
C ASP A 82 44.50 -32.93 9.50
N LYS A 83 45.29 -31.91 9.15
CA LYS A 83 46.72 -31.77 9.46
C LYS A 83 47.72 -31.88 8.30
N ALA A 84 48.37 -30.74 8.11
CA ALA A 84 49.59 -30.54 7.36
C ALA A 84 50.83 -31.16 8.05
N ASN A 85 51.88 -31.34 7.23
CA ASN A 85 53.31 -31.13 7.53
C ASN A 85 54.24 -32.37 7.46
N ALA A 86 55.40 -32.10 6.84
CA ALA A 86 56.74 -32.67 7.00
C ALA A 86 57.00 -34.11 6.56
N ALA A 87 57.72 -34.28 5.44
CA ALA A 87 59.18 -34.50 5.42
C ALA A 87 59.70 -34.50 3.98
#